data_AF-A0A8C4QSP3-F1
#
_entry.id   AF-A0A8C4QSP3-F1
#
_cell.length_a   1.000
_cell.length_b   1.000
_cell.length_c   1.000
_cell.angle_alpha   90.00
_cell.angle_beta   90.00
_cell.angle_gamma   90.00
#
_symmetry.space_group_name_H-M   'P 1'
#
loop_
_entity.id
_entity.type
_entity.pdbx_description
1 polymer ?
#
loop_
_entity_poly.entity_id
_entity_poly.type
_entity_poly.pdbx_seq_one_letter_code
_entity_poly.pdbx_strand_id
1 'polypeptide(L)'
;MTFLSSTDGGPFLLFNSTAASPGDLAVIETRVLRPQKDQQCLQIYYQHRGSPDDKLQIAVSHPSNSSQFKVVSNIPATNINQWKLTQVPLSESSPFRLALHAVAGVSAEAGGWAVDDLTLMEVSCFAHIWHIPNFTSILDKTPAGSAIYSQRFNSTEGYSFQLSMYPNGMYQNSESIGLFVHLTSGDQDEDLQWPCPWKQITMSVMDQHSDVRLRMSSTHSITTDPDLT
;
A
#
# COMPACT_ATOMS: atom_id res chain seq x y z
N MET A 1 5.19 -16.40 17.76
CA MET A 1 5.78 -15.83 16.53
C MET A 1 6.89 -16.76 16.08
N THR A 2 6.91 -17.10 14.79
CA THR A 2 7.93 -17.99 14.23
C THR A 2 8.43 -17.39 12.93
N PHE A 3 9.75 -17.37 12.75
CA PHE A 3 10.34 -17.13 11.43
C PHE A 3 10.22 -18.42 10.63
N LEU A 4 9.56 -18.35 9.47
CA LEU A 4 9.42 -19.49 8.58
C LEU A 4 10.17 -19.21 7.28
N SER A 5 10.99 -20.17 6.84
CA SER A 5 11.47 -20.24 5.46
C SER A 5 10.59 -21.23 4.69
N SER A 6 10.15 -20.85 3.49
CA SER A 6 9.47 -21.79 2.60
C SER A 6 10.49 -22.52 1.73
N THR A 7 10.15 -23.73 1.27
CA THR A 7 11.05 -24.56 0.44
C THR A 7 11.37 -23.94 -0.93
N ASP A 8 10.55 -22.97 -1.37
CA ASP A 8 10.68 -22.27 -2.66
C ASP A 8 10.69 -20.72 -2.51
N GLY A 9 10.95 -20.17 -1.32
CA GLY A 9 10.85 -18.72 -1.09
C GLY A 9 11.64 -18.18 0.11
N GLY A 10 11.71 -16.85 0.20
CA GLY A 10 12.40 -16.12 1.27
C GLY A 10 11.74 -16.26 2.66
N PRO A 11 12.44 -15.84 3.72
CA PRO A 11 11.92 -15.87 5.08
C PRO A 11 10.87 -14.78 5.31
N PHE A 12 9.82 -15.09 6.07
CA PHE A 12 8.81 -14.11 6.49
C PHE A 12 8.48 -14.26 7.99
N LEU A 13 7.85 -13.23 8.55
CA LEU A 13 7.33 -13.24 9.92
C LEU A 13 5.93 -13.86 9.94
N LEU A 14 5.73 -14.89 10.77
CA LEU A 14 4.39 -15.45 11.02
C LEU A 14 3.91 -15.17 12.45
N PHE A 15 2.77 -14.49 12.54
CA PHE A 15 1.91 -14.44 13.71
C PHE A 15 0.84 -15.52 13.56
N ASN A 16 1.04 -16.67 14.22
CA ASN A 16 0.09 -17.77 14.19
C ASN A 16 -0.93 -17.62 15.33
N SER A 17 -2.20 -17.45 14.99
CA SER A 17 -3.35 -17.34 15.91
C SER A 17 -4.07 -18.68 16.16
N THR A 18 -3.74 -19.76 15.44
CA THR A 18 -4.44 -21.07 15.52
C THR A 18 -4.59 -21.62 16.94
N ALA A 19 -3.57 -21.45 17.78
CA ALA A 19 -3.55 -21.93 19.17
C ALA A 19 -3.55 -20.78 20.19
N ALA A 20 -3.81 -19.56 19.74
CA ALA A 20 -3.88 -18.38 20.59
C ALA A 20 -5.26 -18.26 21.22
N SER A 21 -5.32 -17.72 22.44
CA SER A 21 -6.57 -17.36 23.09
C SER A 21 -7.09 -16.02 22.54
N PRO A 22 -8.41 -15.80 22.48
CA PRO A 22 -8.95 -14.50 22.06
C PRO A 22 -8.35 -13.34 22.85
N GLY A 23 -7.81 -12.35 22.13
CA GLY A 23 -7.14 -11.19 22.72
C GLY A 23 -5.65 -11.37 23.03
N ASP A 24 -5.07 -12.55 22.82
CA ASP A 24 -3.62 -12.74 22.92
C ASP A 24 -2.89 -11.80 21.97
N LEU A 25 -1.86 -11.13 22.49
CA LEU A 25 -1.07 -10.13 21.77
C LEU A 25 0.34 -10.66 21.51
N ALA A 26 0.73 -10.67 20.25
CA ALA A 26 2.12 -10.85 19.83
C ALA A 26 2.68 -9.54 19.29
N VAL A 27 3.86 -9.15 19.76
CA VAL A 27 4.51 -7.88 19.40
C VAL A 27 5.89 -8.15 18.80
N ILE A 28 6.22 -7.45 17.71
CA ILE A 28 7.60 -7.27 17.25
C ILE A 28 7.87 -5.79 17.10
N GLU A 29 9.03 -5.37 17.60
CA GLU A 29 9.41 -3.97 17.66
C GLU A 29 10.74 -3.74 16.95
N THR A 30 10.87 -2.56 16.36
CA THR A 30 12.15 -2.12 15.83
C THR A 30 13.08 -1.64 16.96
N ARG A 31 14.36 -1.48 16.61
CA ARG A 31 15.26 -0.59 17.35
C ARG A 31 14.70 0.84 17.37
N VAL A 32 15.23 1.69 18.25
CA VAL A 32 14.89 3.13 18.22
C VAL A 32 15.32 3.74 16.88
N LEU A 33 14.34 4.23 16.13
CA LEU A 33 14.47 4.97 14.89
C LEU A 33 14.59 6.46 15.22
N ARG A 34 15.39 7.18 14.45
CA ARG A 34 15.67 8.61 14.66
C ARG A 34 15.29 9.39 13.40
N PRO A 35 14.03 9.85 13.31
CA PRO A 35 13.56 10.52 12.11
C PRO A 35 14.35 11.82 11.86
N GLN A 36 14.65 12.14 10.60
CA GLN A 36 15.22 13.43 10.19
C GLN A 36 14.15 14.37 9.64
N LYS A 37 13.05 13.83 9.13
CA LYS A 37 11.83 14.53 8.72
C LYS A 37 10.66 14.11 9.59
N ASP A 38 9.66 14.97 9.68
CA ASP A 38 8.39 14.77 10.40
C ASP A 38 7.34 13.98 9.60
N GLN A 39 7.77 13.28 8.55
CA GLN A 39 6.90 12.52 7.68
C GLN A 39 7.58 11.25 7.22
N GLN A 40 6.90 10.12 7.41
CA GLN A 40 7.37 8.82 6.96
C GLN A 40 6.25 8.02 6.29
N CYS A 41 6.67 7.08 5.46
CA CYS A 41 5.80 6.08 4.88
C CYS A 41 6.33 4.69 5.23
N LEU A 42 5.54 3.95 6.00
CA LEU A 42 5.76 2.54 6.25
C LEU A 42 5.08 1.72 5.14
N GLN A 43 5.84 0.88 4.46
CA GLN A 43 5.36 -0.09 3.49
C GLN A 43 5.50 -1.50 4.03
N ILE A 44 4.47 -2.32 3.84
CA ILE A 44 4.42 -3.69 4.37
C ILE A 44 3.77 -4.60 3.32
N TYR A 45 4.41 -5.74 3.05
CA TYR A 45 3.74 -6.86 2.38
C TYR A 45 3.14 -7.78 3.44
N TYR A 46 1.88 -8.13 3.27
CA TYR A 46 1.19 -9.02 4.20
C TYR A 46 0.27 -10.00 3.50
N GLN A 47 0.01 -11.12 4.18
CA GLN A 47 -1.06 -12.05 3.87
C GLN A 47 -1.78 -12.38 5.18
N HIS A 48 -3.11 -12.47 5.09
CA HIS A 48 -3.95 -12.90 6.19
C HIS A 48 -4.65 -14.21 5.81
N ARG A 49 -4.54 -15.22 6.67
CA ARG A 49 -5.31 -16.46 6.59
C ARG A 49 -5.63 -16.85 8.02
N GLY A 50 -6.84 -16.63 8.50
CA GLY A 50 -7.15 -16.87 9.89
C GLY A 50 -8.48 -16.21 10.21
N SER A 51 -8.71 -16.01 11.50
CA SER A 51 -9.96 -15.44 11.99
C SER A 51 -10.22 -14.08 11.33
N PRO A 52 -11.43 -13.79 10.82
CA PRO A 52 -11.74 -12.45 10.33
C PRO A 52 -11.63 -11.39 11.44
N ASP A 53 -11.62 -11.81 12.70
CA ASP A 53 -11.44 -10.96 13.87
C ASP A 53 -9.97 -10.77 14.28
N ASP A 54 -9.02 -11.49 13.67
CA ASP A 54 -7.59 -11.29 13.89
C ASP A 54 -7.21 -9.87 13.44
N LYS A 55 -6.38 -9.19 14.23
CA LYS A 55 -5.95 -7.82 13.93
C LYS A 55 -4.45 -7.74 13.80
N LEU A 56 -3.98 -7.06 12.75
CA LEU A 56 -2.61 -6.58 12.67
C LEU A 56 -2.63 -5.06 12.76
N GLN A 57 -2.00 -4.52 13.81
CA GLN A 57 -1.95 -3.09 14.08
C GLN A 57 -0.53 -2.57 13.99
N ILE A 58 -0.40 -1.36 13.47
CA ILE A 58 0.85 -0.61 13.51
C ILE A 58 0.78 0.28 14.73
N ALA A 59 1.80 0.19 15.58
CA ALA A 59 1.90 1.00 16.78
C ALA A 59 3.28 1.66 16.89
N VAL A 60 3.32 2.76 17.64
CA VAL A 60 4.55 3.50 17.93
C VAL A 60 4.72 3.69 19.43
N SER A 61 5.95 3.64 19.92
CA SER A 61 6.29 4.01 21.30
C SER A 61 7.53 4.90 21.32
N HIS A 62 7.68 5.70 22.37
CA HIS A 62 8.82 6.60 22.53
C HIS A 62 9.75 6.14 23.65
N PRO A 63 11.07 6.39 23.57
CA PRO A 63 12.02 5.97 24.59
C PRO A 63 11.69 6.45 26.01
N SER A 64 11.03 7.60 26.15
CA SER A 64 10.58 8.12 27.45
C SER A 64 9.47 7.28 28.08
N ASN A 65 8.63 6.63 27.26
CA ASN A 65 7.46 5.87 27.66
C ASN A 65 7.42 4.53 26.90
N SER A 66 8.47 3.72 27.01
CA SER A 66 8.63 2.52 26.18
C SER A 66 7.55 1.45 26.39
N SER A 67 6.81 1.50 27.51
CA SER A 67 5.70 0.59 27.82
C SER A 67 4.36 1.05 27.23
N GLN A 68 4.27 2.26 26.68
CA GLN A 68 3.03 2.81 26.13
C GLN A 68 3.09 2.87 24.61
N PHE A 69 2.33 1.99 23.96
CA PHE A 69 2.17 1.97 22.52
C PHE A 69 0.93 2.76 22.11
N LYS A 70 1.10 3.65 21.14
CA LYS A 70 0.01 4.32 20.44
C LYS A 70 -0.24 3.57 19.13
N VAL A 71 -1.42 2.97 18.99
CA VAL A 71 -1.85 2.40 17.71
C VAL A 71 -2.09 3.53 16.72
N VAL A 72 -1.42 3.48 15.57
CA VAL A 72 -1.48 4.49 14.50
C VAL A 72 -2.24 4.00 13.28
N SER A 73 -2.32 2.68 13.08
CA SER A 73 -3.10 2.10 11.97
C SER A 73 -3.53 0.67 12.27
N ASN A 74 -4.64 0.25 11.66
CA ASN A 74 -5.06 -1.15 11.58
C ASN A 74 -4.90 -1.60 10.14
N ILE A 75 -4.17 -2.69 9.91
CA ILE A 75 -4.03 -3.28 8.59
C ILE A 75 -5.33 -4.02 8.27
N PRO A 76 -5.97 -3.74 7.11
CA PRO A 76 -7.21 -4.41 6.76
C PRO A 76 -6.97 -5.91 6.55
N ALA A 77 -7.75 -6.75 7.24
CA ALA A 77 -7.82 -8.16 6.93
C ALA A 77 -8.39 -8.33 5.52
N THR A 78 -7.89 -9.30 4.76
CA THR A 78 -8.41 -9.56 3.43
C THR A 78 -8.62 -11.04 3.19
N ASN A 79 -9.72 -11.39 2.56
CA ASN A 79 -10.11 -12.78 2.29
C ASN A 79 -9.42 -13.35 1.03
N ILE A 80 -8.36 -12.70 0.56
CA ILE A 80 -7.68 -13.05 -0.68
C ILE A 80 -6.37 -13.71 -0.32
N ASN A 81 -6.17 -14.91 -0.85
CA ASN A 81 -4.99 -15.72 -0.61
C ASN A 81 -3.77 -15.25 -1.44
N GLN A 82 -3.41 -13.97 -1.33
CA GLN A 82 -2.32 -13.33 -2.07
C GLN A 82 -1.61 -12.33 -1.17
N TRP A 83 -0.31 -12.13 -1.40
CA TRP A 83 0.45 -11.05 -0.78
C TRP A 83 -0.11 -9.70 -1.22
N LYS A 84 -0.22 -8.77 -0.27
CA LYS A 84 -0.69 -7.41 -0.52
C LYS A 84 0.28 -6.40 0.04
N LEU A 85 0.55 -5.37 -0.74
CA LEU A 85 1.22 -4.16 -0.28
C LEU A 85 0.20 -3.25 0.40
N THR A 86 0.56 -2.72 1.56
CA THR A 86 -0.12 -1.59 2.20
C THR A 86 0.87 -0.50 2.58
N GLN A 87 0.35 0.71 2.74
CA GLN A 87 1.12 1.88 3.16
C GLN A 87 0.48 2.51 4.39
N VAL A 88 1.30 2.86 5.37
CA VAL A 88 0.89 3.55 6.58
C VAL A 88 1.68 4.85 6.71
N PRO A 89 1.03 6.02 6.54
CA PRO A 89 1.68 7.29 6.79
C PRO A 89 1.93 7.45 8.28
N LEU A 90 3.13 7.93 8.63
CA LEU A 90 3.55 8.26 9.99
C LEU A 90 4.06 9.71 10.00
N SER A 91 3.96 10.36 11.17
CA SER A 91 4.39 11.75 11.35
C SER A 91 5.18 11.88 12.65
N GLU A 92 6.20 11.05 12.81
CA GLU A 92 7.02 11.03 14.02
C GLU A 92 8.18 12.04 13.90
N SER A 93 8.26 12.99 14.82
CA SER A 93 9.29 14.04 14.84
C SER A 93 10.36 13.84 15.91
N SER A 94 10.22 12.80 16.74
CA SER A 94 11.15 12.45 17.81
C SER A 94 11.55 10.98 17.72
N PRO A 95 12.63 10.53 18.38
CA PRO A 95 13.00 9.12 18.36
C PRO A 95 11.85 8.22 18.81
N PHE A 96 11.59 7.16 18.05
CA PHE A 96 10.46 6.26 18.28
C PHE A 96 10.84 4.80 17.95
N ARG A 97 10.05 3.86 18.45
CA ARG A 97 10.04 2.46 18.00
C ARG A 97 8.77 2.23 17.22
N LEU A 98 8.88 1.49 16.14
CA LEU A 98 7.75 0.98 15.38
C LEU A 98 7.47 -0.45 15.86
N ALA A 99 6.20 -0.79 16.03
CA ALA A 99 5.78 -2.12 16.43
C ALA A 99 4.66 -2.65 15.55
N LEU A 100 4.72 -3.96 15.26
CA LEU A 100 3.59 -4.72 14.73
C LEU A 100 2.94 -5.46 15.89
N HIS A 101 1.66 -5.17 16.11
CA HIS A 101 0.83 -5.80 17.14
C HIS A 101 -0.15 -6.74 16.44
N ALA A 102 0.04 -8.05 16.58
CA ALA A 102 -0.94 -9.03 16.13
C ALA A 102 -1.80 -9.47 17.32
N VAL A 103 -3.11 -9.27 17.22
CA VAL A 103 -4.09 -9.64 18.24
C VAL A 103 -4.95 -10.78 17.71
N ALA A 104 -5.01 -11.88 18.44
CA ALA A 104 -5.85 -13.02 18.10
C ALA A 104 -7.34 -12.66 18.24
N GLY A 105 -8.11 -13.02 17.21
CA GLY A 105 -9.55 -12.86 17.14
C GLY A 105 -10.32 -13.83 18.03
N VAL A 106 -11.64 -13.73 18.01
CA VAL A 106 -12.51 -14.58 18.83
C VAL A 106 -12.76 -15.94 18.16
N SER A 107 -12.89 -15.94 16.83
CA SER A 107 -13.20 -17.15 16.07
C SER A 107 -11.96 -18.03 15.92
N ALA A 108 -12.06 -19.31 16.25
CA ALA A 108 -10.97 -20.28 16.16
C ALA A 108 -10.80 -20.79 14.72
N GLU A 109 -10.08 -20.02 13.90
CA GLU A 109 -9.67 -20.40 12.55
C GLU A 109 -8.16 -20.59 12.46
N ALA A 110 -7.72 -21.56 11.67
CA ALA A 110 -6.30 -21.86 11.54
C ALA A 110 -5.58 -20.82 10.68
N GLY A 111 -4.42 -20.36 11.18
CA GLY A 111 -3.45 -19.52 10.49
C GLY A 111 -3.06 -18.29 11.29
N GLY A 112 -3.03 -17.12 10.64
CA GLY A 112 -2.90 -15.79 11.21
C GLY A 112 -2.35 -14.80 10.18
N TRP A 113 -1.36 -13.99 10.57
CA TRP A 113 -0.75 -12.96 9.73
C TRP A 113 0.66 -13.34 9.32
N ALA A 114 0.91 -13.37 8.02
CA ALA A 114 2.26 -13.40 7.44
C ALA A 114 2.65 -11.99 7.00
N VAL A 115 3.86 -11.55 7.35
CA VAL A 115 4.38 -10.21 7.05
C VAL A 115 5.80 -10.31 6.52
N ASP A 116 6.10 -9.55 5.47
CA ASP A 116 7.42 -9.50 4.87
C ASP A 116 7.73 -8.11 4.26
N ASP A 117 8.98 -7.90 3.84
CA ASP A 117 9.47 -6.73 3.09
C ASP A 117 9.11 -5.37 3.73
N LEU A 118 9.17 -5.32 5.07
CA LEU A 118 8.83 -4.14 5.85
C LEU A 118 9.85 -3.01 5.64
N THR A 119 9.39 -1.91 5.06
CA THR A 119 10.24 -0.79 4.66
C THR A 119 9.72 0.52 5.26
N LEU A 120 10.59 1.30 5.90
CA LEU A 120 10.26 2.64 6.36
C LEU A 120 11.11 3.67 5.60
N MET A 121 10.43 4.68 5.04
CA MET A 121 11.07 5.78 4.30
C MET A 121 10.60 7.13 4.82
N GLU A 122 11.45 8.15 4.80
CA GLU A 122 11.09 9.53 5.17
C GLU A 122 10.57 10.32 3.95
N VAL A 123 9.43 9.86 3.42
CA VAL A 123 8.70 10.41 2.26
C VAL A 123 7.19 10.32 2.49
N SER A 124 6.38 11.01 1.68
CA SER A 124 4.91 10.83 1.69
C SER A 124 4.56 9.45 1.17
N CYS A 125 3.52 8.82 1.75
CA CYS A 125 2.90 7.68 1.07
C CYS A 125 2.19 8.12 -0.21
N PHE A 126 2.00 7.19 -1.16
CA PHE A 126 1.14 7.46 -2.29
C PHE A 126 -0.30 7.59 -1.79
N ALA A 127 -1.04 8.56 -2.34
CA ALA A 127 -2.43 8.78 -1.95
C ALA A 127 -3.32 7.58 -2.28
N HIS A 128 -3.01 6.88 -3.38
CA HIS A 128 -3.80 5.78 -3.92
C HIS A 128 -2.90 4.68 -4.46
N ILE A 129 -3.37 3.43 -4.38
CA ILE A 129 -2.70 2.25 -4.96
C ILE A 129 -3.69 1.52 -5.85
N TRP A 130 -3.33 1.35 -7.12
CA TRP A 130 -4.05 0.47 -8.04
C TRP A 130 -3.34 -0.88 -8.13
N HIS A 131 -3.85 -1.87 -7.41
CA HIS A 131 -3.34 -3.24 -7.47
C HIS A 131 -3.99 -3.99 -8.63
N ILE A 132 -3.17 -4.47 -9.57
CA ILE A 132 -3.61 -5.25 -10.74
C ILE A 132 -3.17 -6.70 -10.54
N PRO A 133 -4.05 -7.60 -10.07
CA PRO A 133 -3.70 -9.02 -9.92
C PRO A 133 -3.59 -9.70 -11.29
N ASN A 134 -2.79 -10.77 -11.37
CA ASN A 134 -2.65 -11.61 -12.56
C ASN A 134 -2.26 -10.83 -13.84
N PHE A 135 -1.37 -9.84 -13.69
CA PHE A 135 -0.96 -8.94 -14.77
C PHE A 135 -0.49 -9.66 -16.04
N THR A 136 0.24 -10.78 -15.92
CA THR A 136 0.67 -11.59 -17.07
C THR A 136 -0.52 -12.05 -17.93
N SER A 137 -1.58 -12.55 -17.30
CA SER A 137 -2.78 -12.95 -18.05
C SER A 137 -3.50 -11.75 -18.68
N ILE A 138 -3.39 -10.55 -18.10
CA ILE A 138 -3.94 -9.34 -18.69
C ILE A 138 -3.12 -8.95 -19.92
N LEU A 139 -1.79 -9.02 -19.83
CA LEU A 139 -0.89 -8.77 -20.94
C LEU A 139 -1.16 -9.75 -22.10
N ASP A 140 -1.32 -11.04 -21.83
CA ASP A 140 -1.55 -12.04 -22.89
C ASP A 140 -2.91 -11.89 -23.59
N LYS A 141 -3.94 -11.42 -22.87
CA LYS A 141 -5.33 -11.42 -23.36
C LYS A 141 -5.81 -10.08 -23.88
N THR A 142 -5.14 -8.98 -23.55
CA THR A 142 -5.60 -7.63 -23.91
C THR A 142 -4.98 -7.22 -25.24
N PRO A 143 -5.74 -7.11 -26.34
CA PRO A 143 -5.16 -6.71 -27.62
C PRO A 143 -4.65 -5.26 -27.57
N ALA A 144 -3.66 -4.94 -28.41
CA ALA A 144 -3.16 -3.58 -28.58
C ALA A 144 -4.32 -2.63 -28.91
N GLY A 145 -4.30 -1.43 -28.32
CA GLY A 145 -5.37 -0.45 -28.42
C GLY A 145 -6.53 -0.65 -27.44
N SER A 146 -6.50 -1.68 -26.58
CA SER A 146 -7.47 -1.88 -25.50
C SER A 146 -6.88 -1.49 -24.14
N ALA A 147 -7.69 -0.79 -23.33
CA ALA A 147 -7.32 -0.37 -21.99
C ALA A 147 -8.02 -1.21 -20.91
N ILE A 148 -7.34 -1.36 -19.77
CA ILE A 148 -7.96 -1.66 -18.49
C ILE A 148 -8.06 -0.38 -17.66
N TYR A 149 -9.00 -0.36 -16.71
CA TYR A 149 -9.27 0.83 -15.90
C TYR A 149 -9.11 0.53 -14.41
N SER A 150 -8.64 1.52 -13.65
CA SER A 150 -8.66 1.46 -12.19
C SER A 150 -10.07 1.65 -11.65
N GLN A 151 -10.24 1.44 -10.35
CA GLN A 151 -11.34 2.07 -9.63
C GLN A 151 -11.25 3.61 -9.75
N ARG A 152 -12.36 4.30 -9.49
CA ARG A 152 -12.32 5.76 -9.34
C ARG A 152 -11.67 6.11 -8.00
N PHE A 153 -10.83 7.13 -8.03
CA PHE A 153 -10.18 7.71 -6.88
C PHE A 153 -10.64 9.15 -6.71
N ASN A 154 -10.53 9.67 -5.49
CA ASN A 154 -10.76 11.08 -5.20
C ASN A 154 -9.45 11.71 -4.73
N SER A 155 -9.14 12.87 -5.28
CA SER A 155 -8.01 13.68 -4.83
C SER A 155 -8.30 14.27 -3.45
N THR A 156 -7.25 14.77 -2.79
CA THR A 156 -7.39 15.49 -1.50
C THR A 156 -8.24 16.75 -1.60
N GLU A 157 -8.39 17.31 -2.81
CA GLU A 157 -9.18 18.51 -3.08
C GLU A 157 -10.55 18.20 -3.68
N GLY A 158 -10.97 16.92 -3.71
CA GLY A 158 -12.33 16.53 -4.11
C GLY A 158 -12.49 16.07 -5.56
N TYR A 159 -11.58 16.43 -6.48
CA TYR A 159 -11.64 15.96 -7.87
C TYR A 159 -11.62 14.44 -7.96
N SER A 160 -12.60 13.86 -8.67
CA SER A 160 -12.63 12.43 -8.98
C SER A 160 -11.83 12.14 -10.25
N PHE A 161 -11.09 11.03 -10.25
CA PHE A 161 -10.29 10.61 -11.39
C PHE A 161 -10.18 9.09 -11.51
N GLN A 162 -9.84 8.63 -12.71
CA GLN A 162 -9.63 7.23 -13.03
C GLN A 162 -8.37 7.06 -13.89
N LEU A 163 -7.63 5.98 -13.67
CA LEU A 163 -6.49 5.60 -14.50
C LEU A 163 -6.95 4.66 -15.60
N SER A 164 -6.41 4.82 -16.81
CA SER A 164 -6.50 3.83 -17.87
C SER A 164 -5.10 3.35 -18.26
N MET A 165 -4.91 2.05 -18.37
CA MET A 165 -3.65 1.44 -18.80
C MET A 165 -3.87 0.59 -20.04
N TYR A 166 -3.05 0.80 -21.06
CA TYR A 166 -2.97 -0.01 -22.28
C TYR A 166 -1.76 -0.96 -22.13
N PRO A 167 -1.98 -2.25 -21.77
CA PRO A 167 -0.88 -3.16 -21.46
C PRO A 167 0.03 -3.44 -22.65
N ASN A 168 -0.55 -3.57 -23.85
CA ASN A 168 0.15 -3.80 -25.12
C ASN A 168 0.16 -2.54 -26.01
N GLY A 169 0.16 -1.37 -25.39
CA GLY A 169 0.21 -0.09 -26.06
C GLY A 169 -1.04 0.28 -26.85
N MET A 170 -0.97 1.46 -27.48
CA MET A 170 -2.01 1.94 -28.40
C MET A 170 -1.71 1.47 -29.82
N TYR A 171 -2.70 1.45 -30.73
CA TYR A 171 -2.57 0.90 -32.09
C TYR A 171 -1.33 1.35 -32.88
N GLN A 172 -0.82 2.56 -32.62
CA GLN A 172 0.34 3.11 -33.31
C GLN A 172 1.69 2.75 -32.64
N ASN A 173 1.68 2.34 -31.38
CA ASN A 173 2.86 2.05 -30.54
C ASN A 173 2.62 0.77 -29.71
N SER A 174 2.68 -0.41 -30.33
CA SER A 174 2.32 -1.69 -29.70
C SER A 174 3.38 -2.29 -28.76
N GLU A 175 4.50 -1.58 -28.52
CA GLU A 175 5.65 -2.10 -27.75
C GLU A 175 5.86 -1.38 -26.42
N SER A 176 4.89 -0.58 -25.96
CA SER A 176 5.02 0.19 -24.72
C SER A 176 3.72 0.16 -23.91
N ILE A 177 3.83 0.13 -22.58
CA ILE A 177 2.65 0.33 -21.72
C ILE A 177 2.25 1.81 -21.79
N GLY A 178 1.00 2.07 -22.14
CA GLY A 178 0.42 3.41 -22.06
C GLY A 178 -0.31 3.59 -20.74
N LEU A 179 -0.06 4.68 -20.02
CA LEU A 179 -0.77 5.02 -18.78
C LEU A 179 -1.31 6.45 -18.88
N PHE A 180 -2.59 6.62 -18.59
CA PHE A 180 -3.30 7.90 -18.68
C PHE A 180 -4.16 8.13 -17.44
N VAL A 181 -4.38 9.40 -17.12
CA VAL A 181 -5.32 9.83 -16.08
C VAL A 181 -6.47 10.55 -16.75
N HIS A 182 -7.67 10.28 -16.28
CA HIS A 182 -8.89 10.94 -16.71
C HIS A 182 -9.57 11.55 -15.49
N LEU A 183 -9.90 12.83 -15.55
CA LEU A 183 -10.87 13.38 -14.60
C LEU A 183 -12.23 12.74 -14.89
N THR A 184 -12.95 12.38 -13.84
CA THR A 184 -14.26 11.75 -13.93
C THR A 184 -15.29 12.54 -13.14
N SER A 185 -16.57 12.35 -13.44
CA SER A 185 -17.62 12.96 -12.63
C SER A 185 -17.57 12.45 -11.19
N GLY A 186 -17.60 13.38 -10.24
CA GLY A 186 -17.55 13.15 -8.80
C GLY A 186 -18.68 13.87 -8.06
N ASP A 187 -18.91 13.46 -6.81
CA ASP A 187 -20.00 13.99 -5.98
C ASP A 187 -19.81 15.47 -5.59
N GLN A 188 -18.58 15.98 -5.68
CA GLN A 188 -18.22 17.34 -5.29
C GLN A 188 -18.08 18.30 -6.48
N ASP A 189 -18.33 17.85 -7.71
CA ASP A 189 -18.01 18.61 -8.93
C ASP A 189 -18.65 20.00 -8.99
N GLU A 190 -19.83 20.20 -8.37
CA GLU A 190 -20.53 21.49 -8.32
C GLU A 190 -19.78 22.55 -7.51
N ASP A 191 -18.97 22.14 -6.53
CA ASP A 191 -18.20 23.02 -5.64
C ASP A 191 -16.75 23.19 -6.10
N LEU A 192 -16.34 22.45 -7.15
CA LEU A 192 -14.97 22.46 -7.66
C LEU A 192 -14.77 23.50 -8.76
N GLN A 193 -13.53 23.98 -8.87
CA GLN A 193 -13.14 24.92 -9.91
C GLN A 193 -12.92 24.20 -11.24
N TRP A 194 -13.51 24.72 -12.31
CA TRP A 194 -13.36 24.19 -13.66
C TRP A 194 -12.94 25.28 -14.67
N PRO A 195 -12.02 24.98 -15.61
CA PRO A 195 -11.24 23.74 -15.75
C PRO A 195 -10.31 23.47 -14.55
N CYS A 196 -10.02 22.18 -14.28
CA CYS A 196 -9.26 21.74 -13.10
C CYS A 196 -7.86 22.40 -13.05
N PRO A 197 -7.59 23.33 -12.12
CA PRO A 197 -6.43 24.19 -12.23
C PRO A 197 -5.21 23.62 -11.50
N TRP A 198 -4.13 23.39 -12.26
CA TRP A 198 -2.76 23.17 -11.76
C TRP A 198 -2.61 22.00 -10.77
N LYS A 199 -3.35 20.91 -11.00
CA LYS A 199 -3.25 19.69 -10.19
C LYS A 199 -2.18 18.78 -10.77
N GLN A 200 -1.09 18.61 -10.02
CA GLN A 200 -0.07 17.64 -10.36
C GLN A 200 -0.50 16.23 -9.95
N ILE A 201 -0.47 15.31 -10.91
CA ILE A 201 -0.74 13.89 -10.70
C ILE A 201 0.54 13.12 -11.01
N THR A 202 1.10 12.47 -10.00
CA THR A 202 2.28 11.60 -10.14
C THR A 202 1.84 10.14 -10.11
N MET A 203 2.16 9.42 -11.17
CA MET A 203 1.92 7.98 -11.32
C MET A 203 3.25 7.24 -11.28
N SER A 204 3.29 6.12 -10.55
CA SER A 204 4.48 5.29 -10.46
C SER A 204 4.12 3.81 -10.66
N VAL A 205 4.80 3.15 -11.60
CA VAL A 205 4.78 1.70 -11.74
C VAL A 205 5.90 1.15 -10.86
N MET A 206 5.50 0.53 -9.75
CA MET A 206 6.43 0.09 -8.72
C MET A 206 7.24 -1.13 -9.14
N ASP A 207 8.57 -0.97 -9.08
CA ASP A 207 9.48 -2.10 -8.96
C ASP A 207 9.37 -2.66 -7.54
N GLN A 208 8.98 -3.93 -7.41
CA GLN A 208 8.70 -4.59 -6.14
C GLN A 208 9.95 -5.22 -5.49
N HIS A 209 11.16 -4.74 -5.82
CA HIS A 209 12.38 -5.18 -5.14
C HIS A 209 12.25 -5.03 -3.61
N SER A 210 12.67 -6.05 -2.84
CA SER A 210 12.54 -6.08 -1.37
C SER A 210 13.27 -4.92 -0.68
N ASP A 211 14.50 -4.64 -1.10
CA ASP A 211 15.24 -3.44 -0.69
C ASP A 211 14.82 -2.22 -1.51
N VAL A 212 14.18 -1.25 -0.84
CA VAL A 212 13.71 0.00 -1.46
C VAL A 212 14.82 0.82 -2.12
N ARG A 213 16.07 0.69 -1.67
CA ARG A 213 17.22 1.42 -2.22
C ARG A 213 17.61 0.93 -3.61
N LEU A 214 17.15 -0.26 -3.98
CA LEU A 214 17.44 -0.91 -5.25
C LEU A 214 16.26 -0.85 -6.22
N ARG A 215 15.11 -0.30 -5.81
CA ARG A 215 13.92 -0.18 -6.67
C ARG A 215 14.14 0.83 -7.79
N MET A 216 13.89 0.39 -9.02
CA MET A 216 13.91 1.22 -10.22
C MET A 216 12.49 1.44 -10.76
N SER A 217 11.63 2.05 -9.93
CA SER A 217 10.23 2.32 -10.28
C SER A 217 10.13 3.38 -11.38
N SER A 218 9.29 3.12 -12.40
CA SER A 218 9.04 4.09 -13.47
C SER A 218 8.01 5.10 -13.04
N THR A 219 8.36 6.39 -13.01
CA THR A 219 7.52 7.46 -12.46
C THR A 219 7.33 8.58 -13.47
N HIS A 220 6.08 8.97 -13.69
CA HIS A 220 5.70 10.08 -14.57
C HIS A 220 4.74 11.01 -13.85
N SER A 221 4.86 12.30 -14.11
CA SER A 221 3.93 13.30 -13.58
C SER A 221 3.33 14.10 -14.72
N ILE A 222 2.05 14.44 -14.57
CA ILE A 222 1.34 15.38 -15.41
C ILE A 222 0.76 16.48 -14.53
N THR A 223 0.51 17.65 -15.09
CA THR A 223 -0.18 18.73 -14.39
C THR A 223 -1.37 19.15 -15.23
N THR A 224 -2.55 19.26 -14.62
CA THR A 224 -3.71 19.83 -15.32
C THR A 224 -3.45 21.31 -15.55
N ASP A 225 -3.52 21.74 -16.81
CA ASP A 225 -3.35 23.14 -17.19
C ASP A 225 -4.74 23.66 -17.61
N PRO A 226 -5.33 24.61 -16.87
CA PRO A 226 -6.66 25.12 -17.16
C PRO A 226 -6.71 26.00 -18.42
N ASP A 227 -5.56 26.43 -18.93
CA ASP A 227 -5.43 27.33 -20.08
C ASP A 227 -5.07 26.57 -21.38
N LEU A 228 -4.63 25.31 -21.29
CA LEU A 228 -4.43 24.41 -22.42
C LEU A 228 -5.76 23.83 -22.89
N THR A 229 -6.30 24.41 -23.97
CA THR A 229 -7.45 23.88 -24.73
C THR A 229 -7.03 22.88 -25.81
#